data_AF-B2GHB2-F1
#
_entry.id   AF-B2GHB2-F1
#
_cell.length_a   1.000
_cell.length_b   1.000
_cell.length_c   1.000
_cell.angle_alpha   90.00
_cell.angle_beta   90.00
_cell.angle_gamma   90.00
#
_symmetry.space_group_name_H-M   'P 1'
#
loop_
_entity.id
_entity.type
_entity.pdbx_description
1 polymer ?
#
loop_
_entity_poly.entity_id
_entity_poly.type
_entity_poly.pdbx_seq_one_letter_code
_entity_poly.pdbx_strand_id
1 'polypeptide(L)'
;MHFDLLGSLEPHPSGDDDAAPVPARDTHPAVCSRRGCRAAARWALRWNNPRVHTPERRKTWLACDEHREHLADFLGQRGFLKSVDPFQDPAPAPDGCAPGSEDPAATPEGPAREVSAPGPEGATAGTGGGRTRGGSGVVGTGSEGRQP
;
A
#
# COMPACT_ATOMS: atom_id res chain seq x y z
N MET A 1 -8.12 60.52 11.61
CA MET A 1 -8.02 59.11 12.00
C MET A 1 -7.69 58.33 10.74
N HIS A 2 -6.40 58.32 10.39
CA HIS A 2 -5.87 57.74 9.16
C HIS A 2 -5.49 56.28 9.48
N PHE A 3 -5.95 55.33 8.66
CA PHE A 3 -5.58 53.92 8.74
C PHE A 3 -4.16 53.77 8.19
N ASP A 4 -3.17 54.03 9.02
CA ASP A 4 -1.81 53.55 8.80
C ASP A 4 -1.79 52.05 9.01
N LEU A 5 -1.50 51.27 7.95
CA LEU A 5 -0.81 49.96 7.94
C LEU A 5 -1.13 49.19 6.64
N LEU A 6 -0.86 49.79 5.48
CA LEU A 6 -0.52 49.00 4.30
C LEU A 6 0.90 48.45 4.52
N GLY A 7 0.96 47.36 5.29
CA GLY A 7 2.19 46.65 5.61
C GLY A 7 2.90 46.22 4.34
N SER A 8 4.13 46.72 4.20
CA SER A 8 5.12 46.40 3.19
C SER A 8 5.08 44.92 2.81
N LEU A 9 4.75 44.64 1.55
CA LEU A 9 5.11 43.40 0.88
C LEU A 9 6.63 43.43 0.67
N GLU A 10 7.38 43.00 1.68
CA GLU A 10 8.81 42.74 1.57
C GLU A 10 9.03 41.67 0.47
N PRO A 11 9.85 41.92 -0.57
CA PRO A 11 10.24 40.89 -1.51
C PRO A 11 11.19 39.90 -0.82
N HIS A 12 10.82 38.62 -0.83
CA HIS A 12 11.64 37.52 -0.30
C HIS A 12 13.02 37.49 -0.98
N PRO A 13 14.14 37.51 -0.24
CA PRO A 13 15.45 37.28 -0.84
C PRO A 13 15.53 35.83 -1.32
N SER A 14 15.97 35.65 -2.56
CA SER A 14 16.37 34.36 -3.12
C SER A 14 17.54 33.81 -2.29
N GLY A 15 17.21 32.94 -1.33
CA GLY A 15 18.18 32.19 -0.55
C GLY A 15 18.79 31.10 -1.41
N ASP A 16 20.09 31.16 -1.59
CA ASP A 16 20.93 30.05 -2.01
C ASP A 16 20.85 28.91 -0.97
N ASP A 17 21.06 27.69 -1.44
CA ASP A 17 20.88 26.39 -0.80
C ASP A 17 21.68 26.23 0.51
N ASP A 18 21.03 26.47 1.65
CA ASP A 18 21.34 25.76 2.90
C ASP A 18 20.06 25.03 3.29
N ALA A 19 19.92 23.80 2.78
CA ALA A 19 18.83 22.90 3.13
C ALA A 19 18.95 22.54 4.61
N ALA A 20 18.48 23.45 5.48
CA ALA A 20 18.23 23.18 6.87
C ALA A 20 17.51 21.82 6.96
N PRO A 21 17.92 20.90 7.84
CA PRO A 21 17.30 19.60 7.92
C PRO A 21 15.81 19.82 8.12
N VAL A 22 15.02 19.36 7.15
CA VAL A 22 13.56 19.28 7.27
C VAL A 22 13.31 18.63 8.63
N PRO A 23 12.65 19.31 9.59
CA PRO A 23 12.50 18.76 10.92
C PRO A 23 11.87 17.39 10.75
N ALA A 24 12.54 16.37 11.33
CA ALA A 24 12.03 15.01 11.33
C ALA A 24 10.57 15.09 11.74
N ARG A 25 9.66 14.78 10.81
CA ARG A 25 8.22 14.91 11.03
C ARG A 25 7.91 14.18 12.32
N ASP A 26 7.27 14.85 13.27
CA ASP A 26 6.88 14.28 14.56
C ASP A 26 6.31 12.88 14.34
N THR A 27 7.12 11.85 14.61
CA THR A 27 6.80 10.44 14.36
C THR A 27 5.98 9.92 15.53
N HIS A 28 4.89 10.64 15.82
CA HIS A 28 3.93 10.16 16.79
C HIS A 28 3.06 9.12 16.09
N PRO A 29 2.97 7.90 16.64
CA PRO A 29 2.20 6.83 16.01
C PRO A 29 0.76 7.29 15.84
N ALA A 30 0.21 7.15 14.64
CA ALA A 30 -1.14 7.61 14.36
C ALA A 30 -2.15 6.91 15.30
N VAL A 31 -2.99 7.69 15.98
CA VAL A 31 -3.88 7.21 17.04
C VAL A 31 -5.30 7.00 16.53
N CYS A 32 -6.00 6.00 17.08
CA CYS A 32 -7.42 5.79 16.83
C CYS A 32 -8.26 7.05 17.14
N SER A 33 -9.16 7.41 16.22
CA SER A 33 -10.07 8.56 16.33
C SER A 33 -11.24 8.32 17.29
N ARG A 34 -11.44 7.09 17.80
CA ARG A 34 -12.49 6.86 18.80
C ARG A 34 -12.13 7.63 20.07
N ARG A 35 -13.11 8.39 20.58
CA ARG A 35 -12.93 9.18 21.79
C ARG A 35 -12.45 8.30 22.95
N GLY A 36 -11.31 8.67 23.55
CA GLY A 36 -10.72 7.94 24.67
C GLY A 36 -9.86 6.73 24.29
N CYS A 37 -9.81 6.35 23.01
CA CYS A 37 -8.90 5.31 22.55
C CYS A 37 -7.52 5.91 22.26
N ARG A 38 -6.46 5.24 22.72
CA ARG A 38 -5.06 5.59 22.44
C ARG A 38 -4.31 4.50 21.66
N ALA A 39 -5.03 3.47 21.20
CA ALA A 39 -4.43 2.39 20.44
C ALA A 39 -3.93 2.90 19.08
N ALA A 40 -2.88 2.25 18.57
CA ALA A 40 -2.34 2.52 17.25
C ALA A 40 -3.39 2.26 16.16
N ALA A 41 -3.48 3.18 15.21
CA ALA A 41 -4.35 3.04 14.06
C ALA A 41 -3.79 1.98 13.10
N ARG A 42 -4.69 1.13 12.62
CA ARG A 42 -4.44 0.10 11.60
C ARG A 42 -5.34 0.24 10.38
N TRP A 43 -6.35 1.12 10.49
CA TRP A 43 -7.38 1.31 9.48
C TRP A 43 -7.64 2.79 9.24
N ALA A 44 -7.85 3.15 7.98
CA ALA A 44 -8.28 4.47 7.52
C ALA A 44 -9.69 4.37 6.96
N LEU A 45 -10.65 5.03 7.63
CA LEU A 45 -12.03 5.12 7.21
C LEU A 45 -12.23 6.44 6.47
N ARG A 46 -12.39 6.35 5.15
CA ARG A 46 -12.67 7.50 4.28
C ARG A 46 -14.16 7.77 4.31
N TRP A 47 -14.56 8.99 4.62
CA TRP A 47 -15.96 9.38 4.71
C TRP A 47 -16.23 10.77 4.13
N ASN A 48 -17.48 11.01 3.75
CA ASN A 48 -17.96 12.30 3.28
C ASN A 48 -19.37 12.57 3.81
N ASN A 49 -19.57 13.73 4.44
CA ASN A 49 -20.88 14.26 4.80
C ASN A 49 -21.30 15.35 3.79
N PRO A 50 -22.20 15.03 2.84
CA PRO A 50 -22.59 15.96 1.77
C PRO A 50 -23.37 17.18 2.27
N ARG A 51 -23.82 17.19 3.54
CA ARG A 51 -24.51 18.34 4.13
C ARG A 51 -23.54 19.45 4.57
N VAL A 52 -22.26 19.14 4.71
CA VAL A 52 -21.23 20.06 5.24
C VAL A 52 -20.04 20.18 4.28
N HIS A 53 -19.76 19.15 3.51
CA HIS A 53 -18.61 19.06 2.62
C HIS A 53 -19.05 18.83 1.17
N THR A 54 -18.30 19.41 0.22
CA THR A 54 -18.48 19.11 -1.20
C THR A 54 -18.14 17.64 -1.49
N PRO A 55 -18.65 17.04 -2.58
CA PRO A 55 -18.40 15.63 -2.90
C PRO A 55 -16.90 15.27 -3.00
N GLU A 56 -16.06 16.22 -3.41
CA GLU A 56 -14.61 16.08 -3.51
C GLU A 56 -13.87 16.14 -2.16
N ARG A 57 -14.44 16.80 -1.14
CA ARG A 57 -13.83 16.96 0.19
C ARG A 57 -14.10 15.71 1.04
N ARG A 58 -13.13 14.80 1.09
CA ARG A 58 -13.18 13.56 1.88
C ARG A 58 -12.35 13.68 3.13
N LYS A 59 -12.94 13.32 4.26
CA LYS A 59 -12.23 13.24 5.54
C LYS A 59 -11.84 11.79 5.83
N THR A 60 -10.76 11.63 6.59
CA THR A 60 -10.28 10.32 7.03
C THR A 60 -10.36 10.24 8.55
N TRP A 61 -10.93 9.16 9.06
CA TRP A 61 -10.85 8.77 10.46
C TRP A 61 -9.96 7.54 10.60
N LEU A 62 -9.17 7.51 11.66
CA LEU A 62 -8.26 6.40 11.94
C LEU A 62 -8.88 5.45 12.97
N ALA A 63 -8.69 4.15 12.80
CA ALA A 63 -9.21 3.14 13.71
C ALA A 63 -8.19 2.04 14.01
N CYS A 64 -8.17 1.57 15.25
CA CYS A 64 -7.55 0.29 15.59
C CYS A 64 -8.50 -0.87 15.22
N ASP A 65 -8.02 -2.12 15.29
CA ASP A 65 -8.81 -3.31 14.97
C ASP A 65 -10.11 -3.41 15.78
N GLU A 66 -10.05 -3.05 17.07
CA GLU A 66 -11.22 -3.07 17.97
C GLU A 66 -12.32 -2.08 17.56
N HIS A 67 -11.94 -0.92 17.00
CA HIS A 67 -12.88 0.17 16.76
C HIS A 67 -13.24 0.39 15.30
N ARG A 68 -12.60 -0.36 14.38
CA ARG A 68 -12.89 -0.30 12.95
C ARG A 68 -14.38 -0.50 12.67
N GLU A 69 -14.95 -1.57 13.20
CA GLU A 69 -16.33 -1.96 12.91
C GLU A 69 -17.33 -0.96 13.48
N HIS A 70 -17.14 -0.54 14.73
CA HIS A 70 -18.01 0.46 15.37
C HIS A 70 -18.03 1.81 14.61
N LEU A 71 -16.87 2.28 14.12
CA LEU A 71 -16.79 3.52 13.35
C LEU A 71 -17.35 3.35 11.94
N ALA A 72 -17.12 2.21 11.29
CA ALA A 72 -17.64 1.90 9.97
C ALA A 72 -19.17 1.82 9.99
N ASP A 73 -19.74 1.13 10.97
CA ASP A 73 -21.18 1.01 11.15
C ASP A 73 -21.84 2.38 11.38
N PHE A 74 -21.29 3.19 12.29
CA PHE A 74 -21.76 4.56 12.55
C PHE A 74 -21.78 5.46 11.30
N LEU A 75 -20.78 5.33 10.42
CA LEU A 75 -20.71 6.06 9.16
C LEU A 75 -21.60 5.43 8.08
N GLY A 76 -21.74 4.11 8.09
CA GLY A 76 -22.52 3.31 7.16
C GLY A 76 -24.02 3.56 7.31
N GLN A 77 -24.54 3.54 8.54
CA GLN A 77 -25.94 3.84 8.86
C GLN A 77 -26.39 5.22 8.35
N ARG A 78 -25.46 6.16 8.17
CA ARG A 78 -25.73 7.52 7.68
C ARG A 78 -25.40 7.71 6.20
N GLY A 79 -24.89 6.69 5.52
CA GLY A 79 -24.47 6.77 4.12
C GLY A 79 -23.23 7.63 3.89
N PHE A 80 -22.44 7.91 4.94
CA PHE A 80 -21.24 8.76 4.85
C PHE A 80 -19.97 7.98 4.55
N LEU A 81 -19.96 6.68 4.84
CA LEU A 81 -18.80 5.81 4.60
C LEU A 81 -18.51 5.70 3.10
N LYS A 82 -17.24 5.83 2.73
CA LYS A 82 -16.77 5.69 1.34
C LYS A 82 -15.82 4.51 1.16
N SER A 83 -14.87 4.33 2.06
CA SER A 83 -13.95 3.18 2.04
C SER A 83 -13.40 2.91 3.44
N VAL A 84 -12.97 1.68 3.66
CA VAL A 84 -12.19 1.25 4.82
C VAL A 84 -10.93 0.61 4.26
N ASP A 85 -9.81 1.31 4.40
CA ASP A 85 -8.53 0.91 3.83
C ASP A 85 -7.56 0.55 4.98
N PRO A 86 -6.66 -0.43 4.81
CA PRO A 86 -5.59 -0.65 5.77
C PRO A 86 -4.71 0.60 5.87
N PHE A 87 -4.40 0.99 7.10
CA PHE A 87 -3.53 2.11 7.42
C PHE A 87 -2.23 1.59 8.02
N GLN A 88 -1.14 1.86 7.32
CA GLN A 88 0.21 1.69 7.83
C GLN A 88 0.70 3.07 8.28
N ASP A 89 1.03 3.17 9.56
CA ASP A 89 1.86 4.28 10.04
C ASP A 89 3.18 4.18 9.27
N PRO A 90 3.58 5.21 8.50
CA PRO A 90 4.85 5.16 7.81
C PRO A 90 5.91 5.01 8.90
N ALA A 91 6.58 3.86 8.93
CA ALA A 91 7.69 3.65 9.84
C ALA A 91 8.63 4.86 9.73
N PRO A 92 9.21 5.34 10.85
CA PRO A 92 10.26 6.35 10.76
C PRO A 92 11.23 5.87 9.69
N ALA A 93 11.50 6.73 8.70
CA ALA A 93 12.54 6.43 7.73
C ALA A 93 13.76 5.96 8.54
N PRO A 94 14.40 4.84 8.20
CA PRO A 94 15.58 4.42 8.92
C PRO A 94 16.53 5.62 8.93
N ASP A 95 16.90 6.08 10.14
CA ASP A 95 17.88 7.15 10.35
C ASP A 95 19.13 6.73 9.58
N GLY A 96 19.30 7.33 8.41
CA GLY A 96 20.12 6.75 7.38
C GLY A 96 20.44 7.80 6.35
N CYS A 97 21.52 8.55 6.63
CA CYS A 97 22.58 8.63 5.65
C CYS A 97 22.64 7.26 4.96
N ALA A 98 22.31 7.20 3.67
CA ALA A 98 22.54 6.00 2.90
C ALA A 98 23.99 5.59 3.21
N PRO A 99 24.28 4.39 3.79
CA PRO A 99 25.63 3.89 3.66
C PRO A 99 25.92 3.96 2.18
N GLY A 100 26.98 4.70 1.84
CA GLY A 100 27.27 5.10 0.48
C GLY A 100 27.09 3.92 -0.44
N SER A 101 26.73 4.21 -1.69
CA SER A 101 26.91 3.29 -2.80
C SER A 101 28.24 2.56 -2.63
N GLU A 102 28.23 1.40 -1.98
CA GLU A 102 29.21 0.37 -2.20
C GLU A 102 28.89 -0.05 -3.61
N ASP A 103 29.59 0.62 -4.51
CA ASP A 103 29.70 0.30 -5.91
C ASP A 103 29.69 -1.22 -6.05
N PRO A 104 28.64 -1.84 -6.63
CA PRO A 104 28.77 -3.20 -7.06
C PRO A 104 29.64 -3.20 -8.33
N ALA A 105 30.91 -2.84 -8.22
CA ALA A 105 31.98 -3.37 -9.05
C ALA A 105 32.26 -4.83 -8.65
N ALA A 106 31.20 -5.62 -8.45
CA ALA A 106 31.19 -6.97 -8.94
C ALA A 106 30.78 -6.87 -10.42
N THR A 107 31.71 -6.43 -11.26
CA THR A 107 31.65 -6.83 -12.67
C THR A 107 31.58 -8.35 -12.70
N PRO A 108 30.55 -8.97 -13.27
CA PRO A 108 30.68 -10.36 -13.69
C PRO A 108 31.67 -10.40 -14.85
N GLU A 109 32.95 -10.63 -14.56
CA GLU A 109 33.91 -11.01 -15.59
C GLU A 109 33.66 -12.47 -15.96
N GLY A 110 32.70 -12.65 -16.86
CA GLY A 110 32.49 -13.86 -17.64
C GLY A 110 31.35 -13.60 -18.60
N PRO A 111 31.48 -13.90 -19.92
CA PRO A 111 32.07 -15.15 -20.37
C PRO A 111 33.01 -15.04 -21.59
N ALA A 112 33.98 -15.95 -21.70
CA ALA A 112 33.87 -17.10 -22.61
C ALA A 112 35.22 -17.80 -22.88
N ARG A 113 35.15 -19.13 -22.99
CA ARG A 113 36.02 -20.09 -23.70
C ARG A 113 37.26 -20.58 -22.91
N GLU A 114 37.59 -21.87 -22.81
CA GLU A 114 37.05 -23.13 -23.33
C GLU A 114 37.75 -24.31 -22.60
N VAL A 115 37.06 -25.46 -22.56
CA VAL A 115 37.52 -26.86 -22.73
C VAL A 115 38.33 -27.62 -21.66
N SER A 116 37.82 -28.85 -21.44
CA SER A 116 38.45 -30.09 -20.94
C SER A 116 38.37 -30.40 -19.44
N ALA A 117 37.47 -31.35 -19.10
CA ALA A 117 37.83 -32.65 -18.53
C ALA A 117 36.58 -33.58 -18.41
N PRO A 118 36.74 -34.91 -18.37
CA PRO A 118 35.78 -35.88 -18.89
C PRO A 118 34.73 -36.41 -17.89
N GLY A 119 33.58 -36.79 -18.45
CA GLY A 119 32.70 -37.92 -18.09
C GLY A 119 32.18 -38.04 -16.65
N PRO A 120 30.85 -38.19 -16.50
CA PRO A 120 30.42 -39.38 -15.77
C PRO A 120 29.52 -40.28 -16.60
N GLU A 121 29.91 -41.55 -16.55
CA GLU A 121 29.15 -42.74 -16.87
C GLU A 121 27.66 -42.73 -16.47
N GLY A 122 26.83 -43.19 -17.41
CA GLY A 122 25.81 -44.21 -17.15
C GLY A 122 24.54 -43.79 -16.39
N ALA A 123 23.53 -43.33 -17.11
CA ALA A 123 22.14 -43.54 -16.70
C ALA A 123 21.25 -43.77 -17.93
N THR A 124 20.89 -45.03 -18.17
CA THR A 124 19.97 -45.44 -19.23
C THR A 124 18.53 -45.13 -18.82
N ALA A 125 17.90 -44.13 -19.46
CA ALA A 125 16.47 -43.89 -19.32
C ALA A 125 15.69 -44.71 -20.36
N GLY A 126 14.92 -45.67 -19.85
CA GLY A 126 14.06 -46.56 -20.62
C GLY A 126 12.83 -45.87 -21.21
N THR A 127 12.50 -46.33 -22.41
CA THR A 127 11.38 -45.98 -23.25
C THR A 127 10.02 -46.42 -22.69
N GLY A 128 8.95 -45.69 -23.06
CA GLY A 128 7.55 -46.08 -22.89
C GLY A 128 6.67 -44.83 -22.70
N GLY A 129 5.90 -44.32 -23.66
CA GLY A 129 5.12 -45.00 -24.69
C GLY A 129 3.70 -45.24 -24.15
N GLY A 130 2.75 -44.33 -24.42
CA GLY A 130 1.37 -44.52 -23.98
C GLY A 130 0.41 -43.39 -24.34
N ARG A 131 0.04 -43.30 -25.61
CA ARG A 131 -1.12 -42.52 -26.08
C ARG A 131 -2.40 -43.27 -25.70
N THR A 132 -3.42 -42.60 -25.15
CA THR A 132 -4.82 -42.93 -25.48
C THR A 132 -5.69 -41.68 -25.57
N ARG A 133 -6.60 -41.77 -26.54
CA ARG A 133 -7.61 -40.81 -26.99
C ARG A 133 -8.97 -41.44 -26.66
N GLY A 134 -9.95 -40.64 -26.25
CA GLY A 134 -11.36 -41.00 -26.23
C GLY A 134 -11.99 -40.78 -24.84
N GLY A 135 -13.17 -40.21 -24.71
CA GLY A 135 -14.13 -39.76 -25.70
C GLY A 135 -15.39 -39.22 -25.01
N SER A 136 -16.22 -38.57 -25.82
CA SER A 136 -17.58 -38.10 -25.59
C SER A 136 -18.43 -38.94 -24.63
N GLY A 137 -19.22 -38.24 -23.81
CA GLY A 137 -20.40 -38.76 -23.13
C GLY A 137 -21.31 -37.61 -22.73
N VAL A 138 -22.58 -37.72 -23.10
CA VAL A 138 -23.60 -36.68 -23.22
C VAL A 138 -24.62 -36.70 -22.07
N VAL A 139 -25.28 -35.55 -21.88
CA VAL A 139 -26.65 -35.25 -21.36
C VAL A 139 -27.13 -35.77 -19.99
N GLY A 140 -27.82 -34.86 -19.28
CA GLY A 140 -28.73 -35.18 -18.18
C GLY A 140 -29.51 -33.94 -17.74
N THR A 141 -30.64 -33.69 -18.39
CA THR A 141 -31.66 -32.69 -18.02
C THR A 141 -32.39 -33.10 -16.74
N GLY A 142 -32.61 -32.18 -15.81
CA GLY A 142 -33.46 -32.39 -14.64
C GLY A 142 -34.18 -31.09 -14.26
N SER A 143 -35.39 -30.95 -14.76
CA SER A 143 -36.36 -29.92 -14.39
C SER A 143 -37.16 -30.33 -13.15
N GLU A 144 -37.73 -29.32 -12.49
CA GLU A 144 -39.01 -29.30 -11.77
C GLU A 144 -38.99 -29.25 -10.23
N GLY A 145 -39.72 -28.25 -9.70
CA GLY A 145 -39.94 -28.05 -8.27
C GLY A 145 -40.39 -26.62 -7.91
N ARG A 146 -41.53 -26.18 -8.45
CA ARG A 146 -42.26 -24.98 -8.03
C ARG A 146 -43.25 -25.36 -6.92
N GLN A 147 -43.26 -24.65 -5.80
CA GLN A 147 -44.36 -24.70 -4.82
C GLN A 147 -44.83 -23.27 -4.54
N PRO A 148 -46.15 -23.02 -4.44
CA PRO A 148 -46.71 -21.78 -3.93
C PRO A 148 -46.59 -21.66 -2.41
#